data_AF-A0A1M6UJI8-F1
#
_entry.id   AF-A0A1M6UJI8-F1
#
_cell.length_a   1.000
_cell.length_b   1.000
_cell.length_c   1.000
_cell.angle_alpha   90.00
_cell.angle_beta   90.00
_cell.angle_gamma   90.00
#
_symmetry.space_group_name_H-M   'P 1'
#
loop_
_entity.id
_entity.type
_entity.pdbx_description
1 polymer ?
#
loop_
_entity_poly.entity_id
_entity_poly.type
_entity_poly.pdbx_seq_one_letter_code
_entity_poly.pdbx_strand_id
1 'polypeptide(L)'
;MSSLSYLNSALSMYRQNLKKAEDELKIQKKRLSDIKNILSVLNRSFDDYASDISGYARSTSDKIIAGIKGSRNMAQSSRDVSNEREPEPNSDSKLSSAKASLMGEKSVVENKIAELEAQIVSLKNHISETEEAIREEERRLEEERREAERREEERREEARSLAASKASSR
;
A
#
# COMPACT_ATOMS: atom_id res chain seq x y z
N MET A 1 17.33 24.10 22.12
CA MET A 1 16.99 22.66 22.14
C MET A 1 18.27 21.90 21.80
N SER A 2 18.64 20.86 22.55
CA SER A 2 19.85 20.09 22.25
C SER A 2 19.69 19.28 20.96
N SER A 3 20.79 19.05 20.23
CA SER A 3 20.84 18.18 19.03
C SER A 3 20.19 16.82 19.30
N LEU A 4 20.45 16.24 20.47
CA LEU A 4 19.86 14.97 20.92
C LEU A 4 18.33 15.02 21.05
N SER A 5 17.76 16.14 21.51
CA SER A 5 16.30 16.30 21.61
C SER A 5 15.64 16.35 20.24
N TYR A 6 16.30 16.99 19.25
CA TYR A 6 15.82 17.02 17.87
C TYR A 6 15.85 15.63 17.24
N LEU A 7 16.97 14.90 17.37
CA LEU A 7 17.11 13.56 16.82
C LEU A 7 16.07 12.58 17.39
N ASN A 8 15.82 12.64 18.71
CA ASN A 8 14.78 11.82 19.34
C ASN A 8 13.36 12.17 18.84
N SER A 9 13.07 13.45 18.60
CA SER A 9 11.80 13.88 18.02
C SER A 9 11.63 13.36 16.59
N ALA A 10 12.68 13.47 15.76
CA ALA A 10 12.70 12.93 14.40
C ALA A 10 12.50 11.41 14.39
N LEU A 11 13.21 10.66 15.25
CA LEU A 11 13.07 9.22 15.38
C LEU A 11 11.64 8.80 15.75
N SER A 12 11.02 9.50 16.70
CA SER A 12 9.63 9.27 17.09
C SER A 12 8.67 9.49 15.91
N MET A 13 8.85 10.59 15.17
CA MET A 13 8.07 10.89 13.97
C MET A 13 8.24 9.80 12.89
N TYR A 14 9.47 9.37 12.59
CA TYR A 14 9.72 8.33 11.60
C TYR A 14 9.08 6.99 11.99
N ARG A 15 9.16 6.60 13.26
CA ARG A 15 8.51 5.39 13.78
C ARG A 15 6.98 5.47 13.68
N GLN A 16 6.39 6.63 13.97
CA GLN A 16 4.96 6.83 13.81
C GLN A 16 4.53 6.73 12.34
N ASN A 17 5.31 7.34 11.44
CA ASN A 17 5.04 7.28 10.01
C ASN A 17 5.23 5.87 9.45
N LEU A 18 6.22 5.12 9.92
CA LEU A 18 6.44 3.72 9.54
C LEU A 18 5.21 2.88 9.88
N LYS A 19 4.72 2.99 11.13
CA LYS A 19 3.53 2.27 11.57
C LYS A 19 2.30 2.61 10.71
N LYS A 20 2.07 3.90 10.42
CA LYS A 20 0.97 4.33 9.53
C LYS A 20 1.09 3.73 8.13
N ALA A 21 2.30 3.71 7.55
CA ALA A 21 2.54 3.14 6.23
C ALA A 21 2.33 1.62 6.22
N GLU A 22 2.76 0.91 7.27
CA GLU A 22 2.54 -0.54 7.43
C GLU A 22 1.05 -0.90 7.60
N ASP A 23 0.31 -0.12 8.39
CA ASP A 23 -1.14 -0.29 8.57
C ASP A 23 -1.89 -0.07 7.25
N GLU A 24 -1.56 0.99 6.52
CA GLU A 24 -2.14 1.28 5.21
C GLU A 24 -1.79 0.18 4.18
N LEU A 25 -0.54 -0.29 4.16
CA LEU A 25 -0.11 -1.38 3.28
C LEU A 25 -0.94 -2.65 3.51
N LYS A 26 -1.24 -2.97 4.77
CA LYS A 26 -2.08 -4.12 5.12
C LYS A 26 -3.50 -3.97 4.57
N ILE A 27 -4.08 -2.77 4.67
CA ILE A 27 -5.41 -2.46 4.12
C ILE A 27 -5.40 -2.64 2.59
N GLN A 28 -4.41 -2.06 1.90
CA GLN A 28 -4.32 -2.15 0.44
C GLN A 28 -4.09 -3.60 -0.04
N LYS A 29 -3.27 -4.39 0.66
CA LYS A 29 -3.08 -5.82 0.34
C LYS A 29 -4.38 -6.62 0.49
N LYS A 30 -5.19 -6.34 1.52
CA LYS A 30 -6.50 -6.95 1.68
C LYS A 30 -7.44 -6.55 0.54
N ARG A 31 -7.53 -5.26 0.23
CA ARG A 31 -8.35 -4.74 -0.89
C ARG A 31 -7.97 -5.38 -2.22
N LEU A 32 -6.67 -5.54 -2.50
CA LEU A 32 -6.20 -6.22 -3.71
C LEU A 32 -6.68 -7.67 -3.77
N SER A 33 -6.63 -8.39 -2.65
CA SER A 33 -7.15 -9.76 -2.56
C SER A 33 -8.64 -9.81 -2.85
N ASP A 34 -9.42 -8.88 -2.28
CA ASP A 34 -10.86 -8.81 -2.48
C ASP A 34 -11.21 -8.52 -3.95
N ILE A 35 -10.51 -7.57 -4.60
CA ILE A 35 -10.67 -7.28 -6.04
C ILE A 35 -10.35 -8.51 -6.89
N LYS A 36 -9.25 -9.22 -6.60
CA LYS A 36 -8.87 -10.45 -7.32
C LYS A 36 -9.94 -11.54 -7.17
N ASN A 37 -10.51 -11.69 -5.98
CA ASN A 37 -11.61 -12.63 -5.74
C ASN A 37 -12.85 -12.27 -6.56
N ILE A 38 -13.26 -10.99 -6.55
CA ILE A 38 -14.41 -10.51 -7.34
C ILE A 38 -14.18 -10.76 -8.83
N LEU A 39 -13.00 -10.41 -9.35
CA LEU A 39 -12.64 -10.66 -10.76
C LEU A 39 -12.67 -12.15 -11.11
N SER A 40 -12.20 -13.02 -10.22
CA SER A 40 -12.26 -14.47 -10.42
C SER A 40 -13.70 -14.99 -10.47
N VAL A 41 -14.58 -14.48 -9.58
CA VAL A 41 -15.99 -14.87 -9.55
C VAL A 41 -16.71 -14.34 -10.79
N LEU A 42 -16.47 -13.10 -11.18
CA LEU A 42 -17.05 -12.51 -12.39
C LEU A 42 -16.68 -13.29 -13.64
N ASN A 43 -15.42 -13.69 -13.80
CA ASN A 43 -15.01 -14.47 -14.97
C ASN A 43 -15.66 -15.87 -14.96
N ARG A 44 -15.64 -16.61 -13.84
CA ARG A 44 -16.20 -17.97 -13.79
C ARG A 44 -17.72 -17.99 -13.92
N SER A 45 -18.41 -17.21 -13.09
CA SER A 45 -19.88 -17.25 -13.03
C SER A 45 -20.53 -16.68 -14.29
N PHE A 46 -19.86 -15.76 -14.98
CA PHE A 46 -20.42 -15.21 -16.21
C PHE A 46 -20.14 -16.12 -17.41
N ASP A 47 -18.90 -16.58 -17.57
CA ASP A 47 -18.56 -17.41 -18.74
C ASP A 47 -19.35 -18.71 -18.73
N ASP A 48 -19.51 -19.37 -17.57
CA ASP A 48 -20.21 -20.66 -17.48
C ASP A 48 -21.73 -20.51 -17.67
N TYR A 49 -22.40 -19.70 -16.82
CA TYR A 49 -23.86 -19.62 -16.84
C TYR A 49 -24.40 -18.88 -18.06
N ALA A 50 -23.74 -17.80 -18.48
CA ALA A 50 -24.23 -17.01 -19.58
C ALA A 50 -23.98 -17.74 -20.92
N SER A 51 -22.86 -18.46 -21.07
CA SER A 51 -22.63 -19.30 -22.25
C SER A 51 -23.67 -20.41 -22.37
N ASP A 52 -24.01 -21.08 -21.25
CA ASP A 52 -25.02 -22.15 -21.25
C ASP A 52 -26.41 -21.62 -21.62
N ILE A 53 -26.88 -20.55 -20.97
CA ILE A 53 -28.19 -19.96 -21.24
C ILE A 53 -28.27 -19.44 -22.67
N SER A 54 -27.25 -18.70 -23.13
CA SER A 54 -27.19 -18.25 -24.51
C SER A 54 -27.21 -19.46 -25.45
N GLY A 55 -26.43 -20.51 -25.19
CA GLY A 55 -26.43 -21.75 -25.98
C GLY A 55 -27.81 -22.39 -26.11
N TYR A 56 -28.56 -22.52 -25.03
CA TYR A 56 -29.94 -23.03 -25.05
C TYR A 56 -30.91 -22.10 -25.80
N ALA A 57 -30.82 -20.79 -25.58
CA ALA A 57 -31.64 -19.80 -26.27
C ALA A 57 -31.38 -19.81 -27.79
N ARG A 58 -30.12 -19.98 -28.19
CA ARG A 58 -29.71 -20.16 -29.59
C ARG A 58 -30.29 -21.43 -30.18
N SER A 59 -30.08 -22.57 -29.53
CA SER A 59 -30.61 -23.85 -30.02
C SER A 59 -32.14 -23.81 -30.17
N THR A 60 -32.83 -23.15 -29.24
CA THR A 60 -34.29 -22.98 -29.30
C THR A 60 -34.71 -22.08 -30.47
N SER A 61 -34.03 -20.94 -30.65
CA SER A 61 -34.24 -20.02 -31.77
C SER A 61 -34.04 -20.74 -33.12
N ASP A 62 -32.97 -21.51 -33.24
CA ASP A 62 -32.64 -22.28 -34.45
C ASP A 62 -33.72 -23.34 -34.74
N LYS A 63 -34.22 -24.02 -33.71
CA LYS A 63 -35.34 -24.99 -33.84
C LYS A 63 -36.64 -24.30 -34.26
N ILE A 64 -36.95 -23.12 -33.73
CA ILE A 64 -38.12 -22.33 -34.14
C ILE A 64 -38.00 -21.94 -35.62
N ILE A 65 -36.85 -21.37 -36.01
CA ILE A 65 -36.57 -20.97 -37.40
C ILE A 65 -36.68 -22.16 -38.35
N ALA A 66 -36.15 -23.32 -37.97
CA ALA A 66 -36.29 -24.55 -38.75
C ALA A 66 -37.75 -25.01 -38.87
N GLY A 67 -38.53 -24.93 -37.79
CA GLY A 67 -39.93 -25.34 -37.75
C GLY A 67 -40.87 -24.44 -38.57
N ILE A 68 -40.55 -23.15 -38.71
CA ILE A 68 -41.34 -22.19 -39.52
C ILE A 68 -40.95 -22.20 -41.01
N LYS A 69 -39.99 -23.04 -41.41
CA LYS A 69 -39.50 -23.09 -42.79
C LYS A 69 -40.63 -23.48 -43.75
N GLY A 70 -40.83 -22.68 -44.79
CA GLY A 70 -41.93 -22.86 -45.76
C GLY A 70 -43.26 -22.19 -45.38
N SER A 71 -43.34 -21.54 -44.21
CA SER A 71 -44.48 -20.68 -43.86
C SER A 71 -44.54 -19.42 -44.74
N ARG A 72 -45.76 -18.94 -45.05
CA ARG A 72 -45.96 -17.65 -45.76
C ARG A 72 -45.33 -16.45 -45.02
N ASN A 73 -45.21 -16.54 -43.70
CA ASN A 73 -44.67 -15.46 -42.86
C ASN A 73 -43.23 -15.72 -42.38
N MET A 74 -42.54 -16.71 -42.97
CA MET A 74 -41.20 -17.15 -42.52
C MET A 74 -40.20 -16.01 -42.38
N ALA A 75 -40.15 -15.09 -43.33
CA ALA A 75 -39.22 -13.96 -43.32
C ALA A 75 -39.47 -13.02 -42.13
N GLN A 76 -40.73 -12.72 -41.82
CA GLN A 76 -41.10 -11.87 -40.70
C GLN A 76 -40.81 -12.58 -39.37
N SER A 77 -41.27 -13.82 -39.21
CA SER A 77 -41.06 -14.59 -37.97
C SER A 77 -39.59 -14.89 -37.70
N SER A 78 -38.77 -15.14 -38.73
CA SER A 78 -37.32 -15.34 -38.55
C SER A 78 -36.63 -14.06 -38.10
N ARG A 79 -37.08 -12.91 -38.60
CA ARG A 79 -36.59 -11.60 -38.18
C ARG A 79 -36.96 -11.31 -36.73
N ASP A 80 -38.22 -11.54 -36.36
CA ASP A 80 -38.70 -11.32 -35.00
C ASP A 80 -37.93 -12.21 -34.00
N VAL A 81 -37.77 -13.50 -34.30
CA VAL A 81 -36.98 -14.43 -33.47
C VAL A 81 -35.51 -14.03 -33.37
N SER A 82 -34.93 -13.49 -34.44
CA SER A 82 -33.52 -13.04 -34.43
C SER A 82 -33.33 -11.74 -33.63
N ASN A 83 -34.32 -10.84 -33.66
CA ASN A 83 -34.27 -9.55 -32.98
C ASN A 83 -34.51 -9.68 -31.47
N GLU A 84 -35.41 -10.58 -31.06
CA GLU A 84 -35.71 -10.87 -29.65
C GLU A 84 -34.71 -11.86 -29.02
N ARG A 85 -33.70 -12.29 -29.78
CA ARG A 85 -32.67 -13.20 -29.29
C ARG A 85 -31.79 -12.48 -28.28
N GLU A 86 -31.63 -13.09 -27.10
CA GLU A 86 -30.70 -12.59 -26.09
C GLU A 86 -29.28 -12.41 -26.67
N PRO A 87 -28.63 -11.26 -26.40
CA PRO A 87 -27.26 -11.00 -26.84
C PRO A 87 -26.26 -12.02 -26.26
N GLU A 88 -25.07 -12.09 -26.86
CA GLU A 88 -24.01 -12.87 -26.24
C GLU A 88 -23.57 -12.27 -24.90
N PRO A 89 -23.10 -13.10 -23.96
CA PRO A 89 -22.57 -12.62 -22.69
C PRO A 89 -21.47 -11.55 -22.91
N ASN A 90 -20.61 -11.79 -23.90
CA ASN A 90 -19.50 -10.90 -24.27
C ASN A 90 -19.95 -9.55 -24.83
N SER A 91 -21.24 -9.40 -25.14
CA SER A 91 -21.85 -8.15 -25.60
C SER A 91 -22.57 -7.37 -24.49
N ASP A 92 -22.58 -7.89 -23.24
CA ASP A 92 -23.07 -7.13 -22.10
C ASP A 92 -22.11 -5.98 -21.75
N SER A 93 -22.50 -4.80 -22.20
CA SER A 93 -21.78 -3.54 -21.96
C SER A 93 -21.61 -3.21 -20.47
N LYS A 94 -22.55 -3.61 -19.60
CA LYS A 94 -22.48 -3.32 -18.15
C LYS A 94 -21.42 -4.19 -17.49
N LEU A 95 -21.40 -5.48 -17.80
CA LEU A 95 -20.38 -6.38 -17.26
C LEU A 95 -18.99 -5.99 -17.76
N SER A 96 -18.86 -5.75 -19.06
CA SER A 96 -17.60 -5.31 -19.66
C SER A 96 -17.06 -4.05 -18.98
N SER A 97 -17.95 -3.09 -18.69
CA SER A 97 -17.61 -1.86 -17.95
C SER A 97 -17.22 -2.14 -16.50
N ALA A 98 -17.93 -3.04 -15.80
CA ALA A 98 -17.60 -3.43 -14.42
C ALA A 98 -16.23 -4.11 -14.33
N LYS A 99 -15.92 -5.01 -15.26
CA LYS A 99 -14.61 -5.68 -15.37
C LYS A 99 -13.50 -4.67 -15.63
N ALA A 100 -13.70 -3.77 -16.58
CA ALA A 100 -12.74 -2.70 -16.87
C ALA A 100 -12.49 -1.81 -15.63
N SER A 101 -13.56 -1.46 -14.90
CA SER A 101 -13.46 -0.65 -13.68
C SER A 101 -12.66 -1.37 -12.57
N LEU A 102 -12.95 -2.65 -12.33
CA LEU A 102 -12.22 -3.46 -11.35
C LEU A 102 -10.75 -3.68 -11.74
N MET A 103 -10.45 -3.84 -13.03
CA MET A 103 -9.07 -3.91 -13.52
C MET A 103 -8.33 -2.58 -13.31
N GLY A 104 -8.99 -1.45 -13.54
CA GLY A 104 -8.45 -0.13 -13.24
C GLY A 104 -8.16 0.03 -11.75
N GLU A 105 -9.12 -0.33 -10.89
CA GLU A 105 -8.94 -0.28 -9.44
C GLU A 105 -7.81 -1.19 -8.96
N LYS A 106 -7.71 -2.41 -9.51
CA LYS A 106 -6.60 -3.33 -9.25
C LYS A 106 -5.25 -2.66 -9.55
N SER A 107 -5.11 -2.02 -10.70
CA SER A 107 -3.86 -1.33 -11.07
C SER A 107 -3.53 -0.17 -10.12
N VAL A 108 -4.54 0.61 -9.71
CA VAL A 108 -4.35 1.71 -8.74
C VAL A 108 -3.87 1.16 -7.39
N VAL A 109 -4.49 0.09 -6.90
CA VAL A 109 -4.12 -0.54 -5.62
C VAL A 109 -2.72 -1.16 -5.71
N GLU A 110 -2.37 -1.81 -6.81
CA GLU A 110 -1.02 -2.39 -7.04
C GLU A 110 0.05 -1.30 -7.03
N ASN A 111 -0.19 -0.17 -7.70
CA ASN A 111 0.72 0.98 -7.67
C ASN A 111 0.83 1.55 -6.25
N LYS A 112 -0.29 1.66 -5.53
CA LYS A 112 -0.27 2.18 -4.17
C LYS A 112 0.50 1.30 -3.20
N ILE A 113 0.40 -0.02 -3.36
CA ILE A 113 1.20 -1.00 -2.61
C ILE A 113 2.69 -0.77 -2.87
N ALA A 114 3.10 -0.63 -4.14
CA ALA A 114 4.50 -0.40 -4.49
C ALA A 114 5.05 0.91 -3.89
N GLU A 115 4.27 2.00 -3.93
CA GLU A 115 4.62 3.27 -3.28
C GLU A 115 4.83 3.11 -1.76
N LEU A 116 3.90 2.42 -1.09
CA LEU A 116 3.96 2.21 0.37
C LEU A 116 5.16 1.32 0.75
N GLU A 117 5.45 0.29 -0.05
CA GLU A 117 6.63 -0.57 0.17
C GLU A 117 7.94 0.24 0.03
N ALA A 118 8.04 1.10 -0.98
CA ALA A 118 9.18 2.00 -1.13
C ALA A 118 9.29 3.00 0.04
N GLN A 119 8.16 3.58 0.47
CA GLN A 119 8.11 4.50 1.60
C GLN A 119 8.55 3.83 2.91
N ILE A 120 8.11 2.59 3.15
CA ILE A 120 8.51 1.80 4.33
C ILE A 120 10.02 1.58 4.34
N VAL A 121 10.62 1.21 3.21
CA VAL A 121 12.07 1.03 3.09
C VAL A 121 12.80 2.34 3.41
N SER A 122 12.36 3.45 2.82
CA SER A 122 12.93 4.78 3.10
C SER A 122 12.85 5.17 4.58
N LEU A 123 11.70 4.92 5.23
CA LEU A 123 11.51 5.20 6.65
C LEU A 123 12.41 4.34 7.54
N LYS A 124 12.58 3.06 7.20
CA LYS A 124 13.51 2.17 7.93
C LYS A 124 14.95 2.65 7.84
N ASN A 125 15.37 3.12 6.67
CA ASN A 125 16.71 3.70 6.50
C ASN A 125 16.89 4.95 7.36
N HIS A 126 15.95 5.90 7.32
CA HIS A 126 16.01 7.11 8.15
C HIS A 126 15.99 6.80 9.65
N ILE A 127 15.24 5.79 10.09
CA ILE A 127 15.28 5.32 11.49
C ILE A 127 16.69 4.85 11.84
N SER A 128 17.29 4.00 11.01
CA SER A 128 18.65 3.48 11.25
C SER A 128 19.69 4.59 11.30
N GLU A 129 19.67 5.52 10.35
CA GLU A 129 20.57 6.67 10.29
C GLU A 129 20.41 7.58 11.52
N THR A 130 19.16 7.82 11.94
CA THR A 130 18.87 8.67 13.11
C THR A 130 19.31 7.99 14.41
N GLU A 131 19.11 6.67 14.53
CA GLU A 131 19.59 5.90 15.69
C GLU A 131 21.13 5.91 15.78
N GLU A 132 21.83 5.86 14.65
CA GLU A 132 23.28 6.01 14.62
C GLU A 132 23.72 7.42 15.02
N ALA A 133 23.07 8.46 14.50
CA ALA A 133 23.35 9.85 14.88
C ALA A 133 23.09 10.10 16.39
N ILE A 134 22.06 9.49 16.97
CA ILE A 134 21.81 9.57 18.42
C ILE A 134 22.97 8.97 19.21
N ARG A 135 23.43 7.77 18.85
CA ARG A 135 24.55 7.12 19.54
C ARG A 135 25.83 7.96 19.49
N GLU A 136 26.10 8.55 18.34
CA GLU A 136 27.28 9.41 18.16
C GLU A 136 27.18 10.71 18.97
N GLU A 137 26.00 11.34 19.00
CA GLU A 137 25.75 12.52 19.82
C GLU A 137 25.85 12.21 21.32
N GLU A 138 25.34 11.07 21.77
CA GLU A 138 25.49 10.60 23.16
C GLU A 138 26.96 10.40 23.53
N ARG A 139 27.75 9.79 22.65
CA ARG A 139 29.20 9.61 22.84
C ARG A 139 29.91 10.95 22.95
N ARG A 140 29.59 11.92 22.08
CA ARG A 140 30.17 13.27 22.13
C ARG A 140 29.85 13.97 23.45
N LEU A 141 28.59 13.92 23.90
CA LEU A 141 28.17 14.55 25.15
C LEU A 141 28.84 13.92 26.38
N GLU A 142 29.06 12.59 26.37
CA GLU A 142 29.79 11.89 27.43
C GLU A 142 31.28 12.31 27.47
N GLU A 143 31.93 12.43 26.31
CA GLU A 143 33.32 12.88 26.21
C GLU A 143 33.48 14.34 26.69
N GLU A 144 32.58 15.23 26.26
CA GLU A 144 32.52 16.62 26.74
C GLU A 144 32.34 16.69 28.26
N ARG A 145 31.48 15.83 28.84
CA ARG A 145 31.26 15.77 30.29
C ARG A 145 32.54 15.35 31.03
N ARG A 146 33.21 14.29 30.58
CA ARG A 146 34.46 13.81 31.20
C ARG A 146 35.58 14.84 31.10
N GLU A 147 35.66 15.58 29.99
CA GLU A 147 36.65 16.64 29.86
C GLU A 147 36.35 17.83 30.76
N ALA A 148 35.08 18.23 30.90
CA ALA A 148 34.67 19.26 31.83
C ALA A 148 34.97 18.89 33.30
N GLU A 149 34.72 17.63 33.69
CA GLU A 149 35.05 17.10 35.02
C GLU A 149 36.57 17.18 35.30
N ARG A 150 37.41 16.73 34.35
CA ARG A 150 38.89 16.83 34.49
C ARG A 150 39.36 18.28 34.63
N ARG A 151 38.86 19.20 33.81
CA ARG A 151 39.21 20.64 33.91
C ARG A 151 38.73 21.28 35.22
N GLU A 152 37.66 20.76 35.83
CA GLU A 152 37.21 21.24 37.13
C GLU A 152 38.08 20.70 38.27
N GLU A 153 38.52 19.44 38.18
CA GLU A 153 39.44 18.82 39.13
C GLU A 153 40.81 19.50 39.12
N GLU A 154 41.40 19.72 37.94
CA GLU A 154 42.66 20.47 37.79
C GLU A 154 42.58 21.86 38.42
N ARG A 155 41.50 22.61 38.15
CA ARG A 155 41.28 23.93 38.77
C ARG A 155 41.15 23.85 40.29
N ARG A 156 40.54 22.78 40.83
CA ARG A 156 40.44 22.56 42.28
C ARG A 156 41.81 22.25 42.89
N GLU A 157 42.64 21.45 42.23
CA GLU A 157 43.99 21.13 42.69
C GLU A 157 44.90 22.36 42.66
N GLU A 158 44.88 23.13 41.57
CA GLU A 158 45.62 24.39 41.46
C GLU A 158 45.21 25.37 42.58
N ALA A 159 43.91 25.55 42.81
CA ALA A 159 43.41 26.40 43.88
C ALA A 159 43.86 25.93 45.28
N ARG A 160 43.88 24.61 45.53
CA ARG A 160 44.39 24.02 46.77
C ARG A 160 45.89 24.26 46.94
N SER A 161 46.68 24.07 45.88
CA SER A 161 48.13 24.31 45.91
C SER A 161 48.47 25.78 46.18
N LEU A 162 47.75 26.71 45.56
CA LEU A 162 47.89 28.16 45.78
C LEU A 162 47.51 28.55 47.22
N ALA A 163 46.45 27.96 47.77
CA ALA A 163 46.06 28.20 49.16
C ALA A 163 47.12 27.69 50.16
N ALA A 164 47.67 26.50 49.92
CA ALA A 164 48.71 25.91 50.76
C ALA A 164 50.02 26.72 50.73
N SER A 165 50.46 27.17 49.55
CA SER A 165 51.66 28.02 49.43
C SER A 165 51.52 29.36 50.16
N LYS A 166 50.35 30.00 50.09
CA LYS A 166 50.05 31.24 50.85
C LYS A 166 50.03 31.02 52.36
N ALA A 167 49.56 29.87 52.83
CA ALA A 167 49.53 29.54 54.26
C ALA A 167 50.92 29.28 54.84
N SER A 168 51.84 28.70 54.06
CA SER A 168 53.21 28.40 54.51
C SER A 168 54.17 29.61 54.46
N SER A 169 53.73 30.74 53.90
CA SER A 169 54.53 31.96 53.73
C SER A 169 54.24 33.05 54.78
N ARG A 170 53.44 32.72 55.81
CA ARG A 170 53.09 33.58 56.95
C ARG A 170 53.68 33.01 58.23
#